data_AF-A0A254Q180-F1
#
_entry.id   AF-A0A254Q180-F1
#
_cell.length_a   1.000
_cell.length_b   1.000
_cell.length_c   1.000
_cell.angle_alpha   90.00
_cell.angle_beta   90.00
_cell.angle_gamma   90.00
#
_symmetry.space_group_name_H-M   'P 1'
#
loop_
_entity.id
_entity.type
_entity.pdbx_description
1 polymer ?
#
loop_
_entity_poly.entity_id
_entity_poly.type
_entity_poly.pdbx_seq_one_letter_code
_entity_poly.pdbx_strand_id
1 'polypeptide(L)'
;MGGYLSEEIKVELFSPEFFSALLAIIVIDLVLAGDNAIVIAMAARNLPAHLQKKAIIWGAVGAIAVRSAMTLLVVYLLNIPGLMLIGGLLLVWIAFRLLNPAEDGEEHGYAKTTFWGAMKTIVIADAVMGLDNVLAVAGASHGSYVLVVLGLLISIPVVVWGSTQILKLVERFPSVTYLGAGVLAWTAAKMMTSEPISQEWLASQSPALEYLIQVAVVLGVLFGGFIKSRRALEGLIAASVVGPESANVVSPEQSHNFGENKMNKILIPVDGSKNSEMAVKHAVRTYGQDPSTHFYLCNVQLSLHAHIGKFLSKKTIDEWHAERATLATASAASYLEAQGMNFSLSHVSGDKGSAIYDEAIRLGCDRIVVGTSKKNTLSRLFENSTTAKLLEISDIPVEVVTGKTIPAIERWGIPALGAGAATALMAVVID
;
A
#
# COMPACT_ATOMS: atom_id res chain seq x y z
N MET A 1 -8.52 -49.81 -19.44
CA MET A 1 -9.08 -48.47 -19.68
C MET A 1 -8.86 -47.49 -18.52
N GLY A 2 -8.88 -47.92 -17.25
CA GLY A 2 -8.58 -47.04 -16.10
C GLY A 2 -7.12 -46.58 -15.94
N GLY A 3 -6.14 -47.30 -16.52
CA GLY A 3 -4.72 -46.91 -16.47
C GLY A 3 -4.38 -45.71 -17.36
N TYR A 4 -4.90 -45.68 -18.59
CA TYR A 4 -4.68 -44.59 -19.56
C TYR A 4 -5.29 -43.26 -19.09
N LEU A 5 -6.53 -43.29 -18.56
CA LEU A 5 -7.16 -42.10 -17.96
C LEU A 5 -6.36 -41.56 -16.77
N SER A 6 -5.72 -42.43 -15.98
CA SER A 6 -4.90 -42.00 -14.84
C SER A 6 -3.54 -41.44 -15.25
N GLU A 7 -2.99 -41.87 -16.39
CA GLU A 7 -1.75 -41.32 -16.95
C GLU A 7 -2.00 -40.00 -17.66
N GLU A 8 -3.07 -39.86 -18.46
CA GLU A 8 -3.45 -38.58 -19.08
C GLU A 8 -3.71 -37.49 -18.04
N ILE A 9 -4.47 -37.80 -16.98
CA ILE A 9 -4.69 -36.86 -15.87
C ILE A 9 -3.36 -36.50 -15.17
N LYS A 10 -2.42 -37.44 -15.01
CA LYS A 10 -1.10 -37.14 -14.44
C LYS A 10 -0.27 -36.25 -15.36
N VAL A 11 -0.27 -36.50 -16.67
CA VAL A 11 0.49 -35.69 -17.63
C VAL A 11 -0.07 -34.26 -17.70
N GLU A 12 -1.39 -34.08 -17.60
CA GLU A 12 -2.01 -32.74 -17.49
C GLU A 12 -1.70 -32.03 -16.15
N LEU A 13 -1.63 -32.76 -15.03
CA LEU A 13 -1.37 -32.17 -13.70
C LEU A 13 0.10 -31.72 -13.50
N PHE A 14 1.04 -32.21 -14.31
CA PHE A 14 2.45 -31.84 -14.22
C PHE A 14 2.93 -30.99 -15.41
N SER A 15 2.01 -30.45 -16.22
CA SER A 15 2.37 -29.63 -17.38
C SER A 15 2.85 -28.22 -16.95
N PRO A 16 3.74 -27.58 -17.74
CA PRO A 16 4.13 -26.19 -17.51
C PRO A 16 2.92 -25.23 -17.50
N GLU A 17 1.92 -25.49 -18.32
CA GLU A 17 0.68 -24.70 -18.35
C GLU A 17 -0.07 -24.81 -17.02
N PHE A 18 -0.20 -26.04 -16.47
CA PHE A 18 -0.86 -26.26 -15.18
C PHE A 18 -0.18 -25.49 -14.06
N PHE A 19 1.15 -25.57 -13.94
CA PHE A 19 1.89 -24.84 -12.91
C PHE A 19 1.80 -23.33 -13.10
N SER A 20 1.83 -22.83 -14.33
CA SER A 20 1.70 -21.40 -14.61
C SER A 20 0.32 -20.86 -14.23
N ALA A 21 -0.75 -21.60 -14.53
CA ALA A 21 -2.11 -21.25 -14.17
C ALA A 21 -2.36 -21.35 -12.65
N LEU A 22 -1.81 -22.38 -12.00
CA LEU A 22 -1.84 -22.53 -10.54
C LEU A 22 -1.13 -21.36 -9.85
N LEU A 23 0.06 -21.01 -10.32
CA LEU A 23 0.82 -19.86 -9.82
C LEU A 23 0.05 -18.56 -10.03
N ALA A 24 -0.57 -18.37 -11.20
CA ALA A 24 -1.40 -17.20 -11.49
C ALA A 24 -2.56 -17.09 -10.49
N ILE A 25 -3.31 -18.17 -10.24
CA ILE A 25 -4.39 -18.20 -9.24
C ILE A 25 -3.88 -17.81 -7.85
N ILE A 26 -2.76 -18.38 -7.42
CA ILE A 26 -2.18 -18.04 -6.10
C ILE A 26 -1.80 -16.56 -6.05
N VAL A 27 -1.15 -16.02 -7.08
CA VAL A 27 -0.75 -14.60 -7.14
C VAL A 27 -1.96 -13.67 -7.17
N ILE A 28 -2.98 -14.01 -7.95
CA ILE A 28 -4.24 -13.26 -8.06
C ILE A 28 -4.92 -13.19 -6.68
N ASP A 29 -5.16 -14.34 -6.06
CA ASP A 29 -5.75 -14.45 -4.73
C ASP A 29 -4.98 -13.62 -3.70
N LEU A 30 -3.65 -13.70 -3.76
CA LEU A 30 -2.75 -13.06 -2.81
C LEU A 30 -2.76 -11.54 -2.91
N VAL A 31 -2.78 -11.02 -4.14
CA VAL A 31 -2.77 -9.58 -4.40
C VAL A 31 -4.13 -8.96 -4.06
N LEU A 32 -5.23 -9.67 -4.34
CA LEU A 32 -6.58 -9.26 -3.97
C LEU A 32 -6.88 -9.47 -2.47
N ALA A 33 -6.14 -10.35 -1.79
CA ALA A 33 -6.32 -10.63 -0.36
C ALA A 33 -5.75 -9.56 0.60
N GLY A 34 -4.96 -8.59 0.11
CA GLY A 34 -4.31 -7.59 0.96
C GLY A 34 -5.27 -6.83 1.87
N ASP A 35 -6.38 -6.34 1.30
CA ASP A 35 -7.39 -5.56 2.03
C ASP A 35 -8.42 -6.46 2.75
N ASN A 36 -8.61 -7.69 2.26
CA ASN A 36 -9.48 -8.71 2.86
C ASN A 36 -9.06 -9.06 4.30
N ALA A 37 -7.75 -9.10 4.58
CA ALA A 37 -7.24 -9.43 5.91
C ALA A 37 -7.65 -8.41 6.98
N ILE A 38 -7.75 -7.13 6.62
CA ILE A 38 -8.17 -6.04 7.53
C ILE A 38 -9.65 -6.20 7.90
N VAL A 39 -10.51 -6.50 6.92
CA VAL A 39 -11.95 -6.71 7.16
C VAL A 39 -12.19 -7.90 8.07
N ILE A 40 -11.47 -9.01 7.86
CA ILE A 40 -11.52 -10.19 8.72
C ILE A 40 -11.08 -9.86 10.15
N ALA A 41 -9.97 -9.12 10.29
CA ALA A 41 -9.47 -8.70 11.60
C ALA A 41 -10.44 -7.77 12.34
N MET A 42 -11.06 -6.82 11.62
CA MET A 42 -12.06 -5.90 12.15
C MET A 42 -13.33 -6.62 12.60
N ALA A 43 -13.85 -7.56 11.80
CA ALA A 43 -15.01 -8.37 12.14
C ALA A 43 -14.80 -9.18 13.43
N ALA A 44 -13.57 -9.65 13.65
CA ALA A 44 -13.22 -10.46 14.80
C ALA A 44 -12.80 -9.66 16.05
N ARG A 45 -12.49 -8.35 15.91
CA ARG A 45 -11.88 -7.51 16.97
C ARG A 45 -12.72 -7.38 18.25
N ASN A 46 -14.05 -7.44 18.14
CA ASN A 46 -14.97 -7.26 19.26
C ASN A 46 -15.30 -8.57 20.01
N LEU A 47 -14.66 -9.70 19.65
CA LEU A 47 -14.83 -11.00 20.31
C LEU A 47 -13.79 -11.23 21.41
N PRO A 48 -14.14 -11.96 22.48
CA PRO A 48 -13.15 -12.45 23.44
C PRO A 48 -12.01 -13.20 22.74
N ALA A 49 -10.76 -12.99 23.16
CA ALA A 49 -9.56 -13.49 22.47
C ALA A 49 -9.56 -15.01 22.19
N HIS A 50 -10.22 -15.80 23.04
CA HIS A 50 -10.37 -17.25 22.87
C HIS A 50 -11.41 -17.65 21.80
N LEU A 51 -12.36 -16.78 21.48
CA LEU A 51 -13.36 -16.95 20.42
C LEU A 51 -12.93 -16.31 19.10
N GLN A 52 -12.09 -15.28 19.15
CA GLN A 52 -11.60 -14.56 17.97
C GLN A 52 -10.91 -15.49 16.97
N LYS A 53 -9.95 -16.30 17.43
CA LYS A 53 -9.24 -17.29 16.58
C LYS A 53 -10.19 -18.31 15.98
N LYS A 54 -11.18 -18.78 16.77
CA LYS A 54 -12.18 -19.74 16.29
C LYS A 54 -13.09 -19.10 15.23
N ALA A 55 -13.51 -17.86 15.42
CA ALA A 55 -14.37 -17.14 14.49
C ALA A 55 -13.65 -16.90 13.16
N ILE A 56 -12.35 -16.57 13.20
CA ILE A 56 -11.51 -16.42 12.01
C ILE A 56 -11.36 -17.75 11.27
N ILE A 57 -11.03 -18.84 11.96
CA ILE A 57 -10.85 -20.15 11.32
C ILE A 57 -12.15 -20.66 10.71
N TRP A 58 -13.25 -20.68 11.47
CA TRP A 58 -14.54 -21.16 10.96
C TRP A 58 -15.14 -20.21 9.92
N GLY A 59 -14.91 -18.89 10.06
CA GLY A 59 -15.26 -17.90 9.04
C GLY A 59 -14.50 -18.12 7.74
N ALA A 60 -13.19 -18.37 7.81
CA ALA A 60 -12.37 -18.70 6.64
C ALA A 60 -12.84 -20.00 5.98
N VAL A 61 -13.13 -21.06 6.74
CA VAL A 61 -13.67 -22.31 6.20
C VAL A 61 -15.01 -22.09 5.48
N GLY A 62 -15.92 -21.31 6.08
CA GLY A 62 -17.20 -20.96 5.46
C GLY A 62 -17.02 -20.14 4.18
N ALA A 63 -16.11 -19.17 4.20
CA ALA A 63 -15.74 -18.35 3.07
C ALA A 63 -15.19 -19.21 1.91
N ILE A 64 -14.29 -20.15 2.18
CA ILE A 64 -13.76 -21.12 1.19
C ILE A 64 -14.88 -21.88 0.50
N ALA A 65 -15.83 -22.40 1.29
CA ALA A 65 -16.92 -23.21 0.74
C ALA A 65 -17.81 -22.38 -0.20
N VAL A 66 -18.19 -21.17 0.22
CA VAL A 66 -18.99 -20.24 -0.60
C VAL A 66 -18.22 -19.83 -1.85
N ARG A 67 -16.95 -19.46 -1.72
CA ARG A 67 -16.08 -19.06 -2.83
C ARG A 67 -15.87 -20.19 -3.83
N SER A 68 -15.63 -21.40 -3.37
CA SER A 68 -15.47 -22.58 -4.23
C SER A 68 -16.76 -22.86 -5.01
N ALA A 69 -17.92 -22.84 -4.33
CA ALA A 69 -19.21 -23.03 -4.99
C ALA A 69 -19.49 -21.94 -6.04
N MET A 70 -19.21 -20.67 -5.71
CA MET A 70 -19.36 -19.55 -6.64
C MET A 70 -18.42 -19.67 -7.84
N THR A 71 -17.17 -20.09 -7.63
CA THR A 71 -16.20 -20.24 -8.71
C THR A 71 -16.58 -21.36 -9.67
N LEU A 72 -17.01 -22.51 -9.14
CA LEU A 72 -17.51 -23.61 -9.95
C LEU A 72 -18.73 -23.18 -10.78
N LEU A 73 -19.63 -22.39 -10.19
CA LEU A 73 -20.77 -21.81 -10.91
C LEU A 73 -20.33 -20.86 -12.02
N VAL A 74 -19.39 -19.94 -11.76
CA VAL A 74 -18.89 -19.00 -12.77
C VAL A 74 -18.15 -19.72 -13.90
N VAL A 75 -17.30 -20.69 -13.58
CA VAL A 75 -16.61 -21.54 -14.57
C VAL A 75 -17.63 -22.26 -15.45
N TYR A 76 -18.70 -22.80 -14.85
CA TYR A 76 -19.78 -23.42 -15.59
C TYR A 76 -20.45 -22.41 -16.54
N LEU A 77 -20.75 -21.19 -16.06
CA LEU A 77 -21.35 -20.12 -16.86
C LEU A 77 -20.44 -19.64 -18.00
N LEU A 78 -19.11 -19.66 -17.83
CA LEU A 78 -18.14 -19.26 -18.87
C LEU A 78 -18.16 -20.15 -20.12
N ASN A 79 -18.83 -21.32 -20.07
CA ASN A 79 -19.10 -22.11 -21.27
C ASN A 79 -20.12 -21.46 -22.22
N ILE A 80 -20.82 -20.40 -21.78
CA ILE A 80 -21.74 -19.64 -22.61
C ILE A 80 -20.93 -18.69 -23.52
N PRO A 81 -21.09 -18.77 -24.86
CA PRO A 81 -20.41 -17.86 -25.79
C PRO A 81 -20.69 -16.39 -25.48
N GLY A 82 -19.66 -15.56 -25.55
CA GLY A 82 -19.63 -14.15 -25.22
C GLY A 82 -19.28 -13.85 -23.77
N LEU A 83 -19.41 -14.82 -22.86
CA LEU A 83 -19.15 -14.59 -21.44
C LEU A 83 -17.65 -14.52 -21.12
N MET A 84 -16.77 -15.19 -21.87
CA MET A 84 -15.32 -15.05 -21.64
C MET A 84 -14.83 -13.68 -22.08
N LEU A 85 -15.39 -13.11 -23.15
CA LEU A 85 -15.12 -11.73 -23.55
C LEU A 85 -15.54 -10.72 -22.46
N ILE A 86 -16.77 -10.86 -21.93
CA ILE A 86 -17.27 -9.99 -20.85
C ILE A 86 -16.42 -10.15 -19.59
N GLY A 87 -16.11 -11.40 -19.21
CA GLY A 87 -15.24 -11.70 -18.08
C GLY A 87 -13.85 -11.11 -18.24
N GLY A 88 -13.26 -11.19 -19.44
CA GLY A 88 -11.99 -10.57 -19.76
C GLY A 88 -12.03 -9.05 -19.67
N LEU A 89 -13.06 -8.39 -20.23
CA LEU A 89 -13.27 -6.95 -20.07
C LEU A 89 -13.40 -6.52 -18.60
N LEU A 90 -14.15 -7.28 -17.81
CA LEU A 90 -14.28 -7.05 -16.37
C LEU A 90 -12.94 -7.22 -15.65
N LEU A 91 -12.13 -8.21 -16.04
CA LEU A 91 -10.79 -8.41 -15.47
C LEU A 91 -9.81 -7.30 -15.86
N VAL A 92 -9.89 -6.74 -17.05
CA VAL A 92 -9.12 -5.52 -17.40
C VAL A 92 -9.49 -4.38 -16.47
N TRP A 93 -10.79 -4.20 -16.20
CA TRP A 93 -11.26 -3.19 -15.24
C TRP A 93 -10.76 -3.47 -13.81
N ILE A 94 -10.83 -4.72 -13.33
CA ILE A 94 -10.28 -5.13 -12.01
C ILE A 94 -8.78 -4.86 -11.95
N ALA A 95 -8.02 -5.25 -12.98
CA ALA A 95 -6.57 -5.04 -13.04
C ALA A 95 -6.22 -3.54 -12.99
N PHE A 96 -7.00 -2.69 -13.67
CA PHE A 96 -6.82 -1.24 -13.63
C PHE A 96 -7.24 -0.62 -12.28
N ARG A 97 -8.32 -1.13 -11.66
CA ARG A 97 -8.79 -0.73 -10.32
C ARG A 97 -7.81 -1.16 -9.24
N LEU A 98 -7.15 -2.30 -9.39
CA LEU A 98 -6.11 -2.77 -8.47
C LEU A 98 -4.89 -1.82 -8.43
N LEU A 99 -4.52 -1.22 -9.56
CA LEU A 99 -3.45 -0.21 -9.63
C LEU A 99 -3.89 1.16 -9.13
N ASN A 100 -5.19 1.43 -9.17
CA ASN A 100 -5.78 2.69 -8.77
C ASN A 100 -7.02 2.42 -7.91
N PRO A 101 -6.82 1.91 -6.68
CA PRO A 101 -7.93 1.69 -5.77
C PRO A 101 -8.63 3.05 -5.62
N ALA A 102 -9.86 3.15 -6.13
CA ALA A 102 -10.71 4.25 -5.77
C ALA A 102 -11.04 4.09 -4.28
N GLU A 103 -11.23 5.21 -3.59
CA GLU A 103 -11.79 5.20 -2.24
C GLU A 103 -13.26 4.81 -2.31
N ASP A 104 -13.51 3.56 -2.65
CA ASP A 104 -14.83 2.99 -2.65
C ASP A 104 -15.19 2.77 -1.18
N GLY A 105 -15.77 3.81 -0.60
CA GLY A 105 -16.42 3.77 0.69
C GLY A 105 -17.67 2.91 0.58
N GLU A 106 -17.51 1.59 0.58
CA GLU A 106 -18.63 0.70 0.82
C GLU A 106 -18.86 0.56 2.32
N GLU A 107 -19.94 1.21 2.75
CA GLU A 107 -20.59 0.98 4.02
C GLU A 107 -20.92 -0.51 4.17
N HIS A 108 -20.24 -1.18 5.10
CA HIS A 108 -20.80 -2.36 5.72
C HIS A 108 -21.05 -2.08 7.19
N GLY A 109 -22.31 -1.79 7.50
CA GLY A 109 -22.80 -1.64 8.85
C GLY A 109 -22.53 -2.90 9.67
N TYR A 110 -21.50 -2.86 10.51
CA TYR A 110 -21.18 -3.96 11.41
C TYR A 110 -21.20 -3.52 12.86
N ALA A 111 -22.29 -3.88 13.53
CA ALA A 111 -22.31 -4.06 14.98
C ALA A 111 -23.25 -5.22 15.32
N LYS A 112 -22.69 -6.39 15.69
CA LYS A 112 -23.26 -7.32 16.69
C LYS A 112 -22.12 -8.09 17.40
N THR A 113 -22.17 -8.12 18.72
CA THR A 113 -21.14 -8.65 19.66
C THR A 113 -21.15 -10.18 19.80
N THR A 114 -21.46 -10.93 18.73
CA THR A 114 -21.68 -12.38 18.82
C THR A 114 -20.80 -13.16 17.84
N PHE A 115 -20.32 -14.34 18.25
CA PHE A 115 -19.48 -15.24 17.44
C PHE A 115 -20.06 -15.52 16.05
N TRP A 116 -21.35 -15.86 15.97
CA TRP A 116 -22.07 -16.10 14.71
C TRP A 116 -22.22 -14.83 13.86
N GLY A 117 -22.30 -13.66 14.50
CA GLY A 117 -22.34 -12.38 13.80
C GLY A 117 -21.03 -12.10 13.08
N ALA A 118 -19.91 -12.21 13.79
CA ALA A 118 -18.58 -12.04 13.20
C ALA A 118 -18.28 -13.06 12.10
N MET A 119 -18.67 -14.33 12.29
CA MET A 119 -18.48 -15.35 11.26
C MET A 119 -19.29 -15.05 9.99
N LYS A 120 -20.56 -14.64 10.13
CA LYS A 120 -21.40 -14.24 8.99
C LYS A 120 -20.82 -13.03 8.27
N THR A 121 -20.34 -12.03 9.01
CA THR A 121 -19.64 -10.87 8.46
C THR A 121 -18.42 -11.29 7.63
N ILE A 122 -17.58 -12.18 8.16
CA ILE A 122 -16.39 -12.68 7.45
C ILE A 122 -16.79 -13.36 6.14
N VAL A 123 -17.79 -14.24 6.16
CA VAL A 123 -18.24 -14.97 4.95
C VAL A 123 -18.85 -14.02 3.91
N ILE A 124 -19.67 -13.05 4.33
CA ILE A 124 -20.28 -12.08 3.42
C ILE A 124 -19.21 -11.16 2.81
N ALA A 125 -18.30 -10.63 3.63
CA ALA A 125 -17.20 -9.82 3.16
C ALA A 125 -16.34 -10.57 2.13
N ASP A 126 -16.02 -11.83 2.42
CA ASP A 126 -15.25 -12.67 1.51
C ASP A 126 -15.98 -12.98 0.20
N ALA A 127 -17.30 -13.18 0.24
CA ALA A 127 -18.10 -13.44 -0.96
C ALA A 127 -18.21 -12.21 -1.87
N VAL A 128 -18.45 -11.03 -1.28
CA VAL A 128 -18.53 -9.76 -2.03
C VAL A 128 -17.17 -9.41 -2.62
N MET A 129 -16.11 -9.41 -1.81
CA MET A 129 -14.77 -9.05 -2.28
C MET A 129 -14.14 -10.16 -3.15
N GLY A 130 -14.51 -11.41 -2.90
CA GLY A 130 -14.07 -12.56 -3.66
C GLY A 130 -14.74 -12.71 -5.02
N LEU A 131 -15.76 -11.92 -5.36
CA LEU A 131 -16.43 -12.01 -6.66
C LEU A 131 -15.48 -11.68 -7.82
N ASP A 132 -14.71 -10.60 -7.68
CA ASP A 132 -13.68 -10.20 -8.64
C ASP A 132 -12.58 -11.27 -8.76
N ASN A 133 -12.21 -11.86 -7.61
CA ASN A 133 -11.25 -12.93 -7.53
C ASN A 133 -11.75 -14.22 -8.21
N VAL A 134 -13.03 -14.55 -8.07
CA VAL A 134 -13.65 -15.72 -8.71
C VAL A 134 -13.61 -15.61 -10.22
N LEU A 135 -13.92 -14.45 -10.79
CA LEU A 135 -13.82 -14.22 -12.23
C LEU A 135 -12.37 -14.40 -12.73
N ALA A 136 -11.41 -13.90 -11.95
CA ALA A 136 -9.99 -14.01 -12.27
C ALA A 136 -9.48 -15.46 -12.23
N VAL A 137 -9.86 -16.21 -11.19
CA VAL A 137 -9.53 -17.63 -11.03
C VAL A 137 -10.20 -18.47 -12.11
N ALA A 138 -11.48 -18.22 -12.41
CA ALA A 138 -12.19 -18.90 -13.48
C ALA A 138 -11.49 -18.67 -14.84
N GLY A 139 -11.05 -17.44 -15.09
CA GLY A 139 -10.26 -17.07 -16.27
C GLY A 139 -8.91 -17.76 -16.37
N ALA A 140 -8.14 -17.73 -15.28
CA ALA A 140 -6.82 -18.35 -15.22
C ALA A 140 -6.87 -19.88 -15.33
N SER A 141 -7.98 -20.50 -14.93
CA SER A 141 -8.15 -21.95 -14.93
C SER A 141 -8.45 -22.58 -16.29
N HIS A 142 -8.69 -21.77 -17.33
CA HIS A 142 -9.04 -22.25 -18.67
C HIS A 142 -10.22 -23.24 -18.68
N GLY A 143 -11.16 -23.11 -17.73
CA GLY A 143 -12.31 -24.01 -17.60
C GLY A 143 -12.03 -25.33 -16.85
N SER A 144 -10.79 -25.58 -16.40
CA SER A 144 -10.45 -26.78 -15.63
C SER A 144 -10.94 -26.68 -14.19
N TYR A 145 -12.01 -27.40 -13.87
CA TYR A 145 -12.54 -27.52 -12.51
C TYR A 145 -11.50 -28.04 -11.51
N VAL A 146 -10.60 -28.94 -11.94
CA VAL A 146 -9.54 -29.50 -11.09
C VAL A 146 -8.53 -28.42 -10.71
N LEU A 147 -8.13 -27.59 -11.67
CA LEU A 147 -7.17 -26.51 -11.47
C LEU A 147 -7.72 -25.44 -10.52
N VAL A 148 -9.01 -25.09 -10.68
CA VAL A 148 -9.72 -24.20 -9.75
C VAL A 148 -9.73 -24.76 -8.32
N VAL A 149 -10.17 -26.00 -8.14
CA VAL A 149 -10.33 -26.58 -6.80
C VAL A 149 -8.98 -26.73 -6.11
N LEU A 150 -7.95 -27.21 -6.82
CA LEU A 150 -6.59 -27.31 -6.27
C LEU A 150 -5.98 -25.94 -5.99
N GLY A 151 -6.16 -24.98 -6.89
CA GLY A 151 -5.71 -23.60 -6.73
C GLY A 151 -6.28 -22.96 -5.46
N LEU A 152 -7.61 -23.05 -5.28
CA LEU A 152 -8.30 -22.53 -4.09
C LEU A 152 -7.90 -23.27 -2.81
N LEU A 153 -7.74 -24.60 -2.86
CA LEU A 153 -7.32 -25.39 -1.69
C LEU A 153 -5.91 -25.03 -1.22
N ILE A 154 -5.01 -24.67 -2.14
CA ILE A 154 -3.64 -24.29 -1.82
C ILE A 154 -3.55 -22.80 -1.44
N SER A 155 -4.22 -21.92 -2.18
CA SER A 155 -4.12 -20.47 -2.02
C SER A 155 -4.67 -19.99 -0.68
N ILE A 156 -5.79 -20.58 -0.21
CA ILE A 156 -6.48 -20.05 0.95
C ILE A 156 -5.70 -20.25 2.25
N PRO A 157 -5.12 -21.43 2.54
CA PRO A 157 -4.09 -21.59 3.57
C PRO A 157 -2.98 -20.53 3.53
N VAL A 158 -2.44 -20.28 2.33
CA VAL A 158 -1.36 -19.31 2.11
C VAL A 158 -1.82 -17.89 2.42
N VAL A 159 -3.05 -17.52 2.05
CA VAL A 159 -3.63 -16.21 2.36
C VAL A 159 -3.89 -16.06 3.87
N VAL A 160 -4.51 -17.05 4.52
CA VAL A 160 -4.84 -16.96 5.94
C VAL A 160 -3.60 -16.85 6.82
N TRP A 161 -2.54 -17.60 6.53
CA TRP A 161 -1.29 -17.58 7.32
C TRP A 161 -0.26 -16.58 6.82
N GLY A 162 -0.18 -16.36 5.51
CA GLY A 162 0.83 -15.52 4.86
C GLY A 162 0.42 -14.07 4.67
N SER A 163 -0.88 -13.73 4.74
CA SER A 163 -1.38 -12.36 4.47
C SER A 163 -0.68 -11.28 5.29
N THR A 164 -0.34 -11.52 6.55
CA THR A 164 0.36 -10.51 7.38
C THR A 164 1.78 -10.20 6.89
N GLN A 165 2.47 -11.17 6.29
CA GLN A 165 3.82 -10.96 5.75
C GLN A 165 3.77 -10.42 4.32
N ILE A 166 2.76 -10.83 3.57
CA ILE A 166 2.47 -10.35 2.21
C ILE A 166 2.01 -8.89 2.26
N LEU A 167 1.15 -8.52 3.21
CA LEU A 167 0.71 -7.14 3.40
C LEU A 167 1.91 -6.24 3.66
N LYS A 168 2.81 -6.64 4.57
CA LYS A 168 4.08 -5.93 4.78
C LYS A 168 4.94 -5.88 3.52
N LEU A 169 4.92 -6.92 2.70
CA LEU A 169 5.67 -6.97 1.44
C LEU A 169 5.08 -6.01 0.40
N VAL A 170 3.76 -5.95 0.26
CA VAL A 170 3.03 -5.05 -0.63
C VAL A 170 3.18 -3.59 -0.17
N GLU A 171 3.05 -3.33 1.13
CA GLU A 171 3.30 -2.01 1.74
C GLU A 171 4.76 -1.56 1.55
N ARG A 172 5.72 -2.49 1.67
CA ARG A 172 7.15 -2.21 1.50
C ARG A 172 7.57 -2.09 0.05
N PHE A 173 6.93 -2.84 -0.85
CA PHE A 173 7.22 -2.89 -2.28
C PHE A 173 5.94 -2.72 -3.10
N PRO A 174 5.53 -1.47 -3.39
CA PRO A 174 4.39 -1.18 -4.26
C PRO A 174 4.49 -1.81 -5.67
N SER A 175 5.67 -2.27 -6.10
CA SER A 175 5.84 -3.02 -7.35
C SER A 175 5.09 -4.36 -7.38
N VAL A 176 4.77 -4.94 -6.22
CA VAL A 176 4.05 -6.22 -6.14
C VAL A 176 2.62 -6.09 -6.67
N THR A 177 1.95 -4.96 -6.45
CA THR A 177 0.61 -4.70 -7.01
C THR A 177 0.65 -4.55 -8.54
N TYR A 178 1.73 -3.96 -9.07
CA TYR A 178 1.99 -3.90 -10.52
C TYR A 178 2.19 -5.28 -11.14
N LEU A 179 2.89 -6.18 -10.43
CA LEU A 179 3.01 -7.58 -10.86
C LEU A 179 1.65 -8.28 -10.91
N GLY A 180 0.85 -8.15 -9.85
CA GLY A 180 -0.50 -8.73 -9.80
C GLY A 180 -1.43 -8.18 -10.89
N ALA A 181 -1.42 -6.87 -11.12
CA ALA A 181 -2.16 -6.25 -12.21
C ALA A 181 -1.70 -6.72 -13.59
N GLY A 182 -0.39 -6.97 -13.77
CA GLY A 182 0.15 -7.55 -14.99
C GLY A 182 -0.37 -8.97 -15.23
N VAL A 183 -0.37 -9.83 -14.21
CA VAL A 183 -0.92 -11.20 -14.28
C VAL A 183 -2.42 -11.17 -14.58
N LEU A 184 -3.18 -10.27 -13.95
CA LEU A 184 -4.60 -10.09 -14.21
C LEU A 184 -4.86 -9.61 -15.65
N ALA A 185 -4.12 -8.60 -16.11
CA ALA A 185 -4.27 -8.06 -17.47
C ALA A 185 -3.90 -9.10 -18.54
N TRP A 186 -2.88 -9.92 -18.28
CA TRP A 186 -2.51 -11.03 -19.16
C TRP A 186 -3.63 -12.08 -19.22
N THR A 187 -4.17 -12.46 -18.06
CA THR A 187 -5.29 -13.41 -17.97
C THR A 187 -6.53 -12.87 -18.70
N ALA A 188 -6.84 -11.59 -18.48
CA ALA A 188 -7.94 -10.91 -19.14
C ALA A 188 -7.80 -10.93 -20.66
N ALA A 189 -6.61 -10.58 -21.17
CA ALA A 189 -6.36 -10.56 -22.60
C ALA A 189 -6.47 -11.97 -23.21
N LYS A 190 -5.93 -12.99 -22.53
CA LYS A 190 -6.04 -14.38 -22.97
C LYS A 190 -7.49 -14.86 -23.01
N MET A 191 -8.32 -14.49 -22.03
CA MET A 191 -9.75 -14.79 -22.06
C MET A 191 -10.46 -14.11 -23.24
N MET A 192 -10.11 -12.86 -23.53
CA MET A 192 -10.70 -12.11 -24.64
C MET A 192 -10.32 -12.69 -26.00
N THR A 193 -9.09 -13.20 -26.17
CA THR A 193 -8.64 -13.80 -27.44
C THR A 193 -8.99 -15.27 -27.59
N SER A 194 -9.32 -15.96 -26.49
CA SER A 194 -9.75 -17.36 -26.50
C SER A 194 -11.26 -17.53 -26.71
N GLU A 195 -12.02 -16.45 -26.77
CA GLU A 195 -13.46 -16.47 -27.01
C GLU A 195 -13.77 -16.96 -28.44
N PRO A 196 -14.69 -17.92 -28.64
CA PRO A 196 -15.06 -18.43 -29.97
C PRO A 196 -15.35 -17.33 -31.02
N ILE A 197 -16.10 -16.29 -30.64
CA ILE A 197 -16.42 -15.15 -31.50
C ILE A 197 -15.15 -14.39 -31.91
N SER A 198 -14.19 -14.25 -30.99
CA SER A 198 -12.93 -13.58 -31.26
C SER A 198 -12.03 -14.43 -32.16
N GLN A 199 -12.03 -15.76 -31.99
CA GLN A 199 -11.20 -16.66 -32.79
C GLN A 199 -11.64 -16.73 -34.25
N GLU A 200 -12.95 -16.72 -34.53
CA GLU A 200 -13.45 -16.65 -35.92
C GLU A 200 -12.97 -15.37 -36.63
N TRP A 201 -12.93 -14.24 -35.90
CA TRP A 201 -12.44 -12.97 -36.44
C TRP A 201 -10.90 -12.92 -36.52
N LEU A 202 -10.17 -13.41 -35.51
CA LEU A 202 -8.69 -13.40 -35.45
C LEU A 202 -8.04 -14.38 -36.43
N ALA A 203 -8.66 -15.56 -36.63
CA ALA A 203 -8.18 -16.58 -37.57
C ALA A 203 -8.15 -16.07 -39.03
N SER A 204 -8.94 -15.04 -39.34
CA SER A 204 -8.96 -14.41 -40.67
C SER A 204 -7.79 -13.46 -40.94
N GLN A 205 -7.00 -13.11 -39.92
CA GLN A 205 -5.96 -12.07 -40.02
C GLN A 205 -4.53 -12.61 -39.86
N SER A 206 -4.09 -12.90 -38.63
CA SER A 206 -2.76 -13.51 -38.36
C SER A 206 -2.58 -13.88 -36.88
N PRO A 207 -1.75 -14.90 -36.54
CA PRO A 207 -1.40 -15.23 -35.15
C PRO A 207 -0.67 -14.11 -34.42
N ALA A 208 0.05 -13.24 -35.15
CA ALA A 208 0.76 -12.11 -34.58
C ALA A 208 -0.18 -11.05 -33.98
N LEU A 209 -1.40 -10.90 -34.53
CA LEU A 209 -2.41 -9.98 -34.02
C LEU A 209 -2.86 -10.36 -32.60
N GLU A 210 -2.95 -11.66 -32.32
CA GLU A 210 -3.32 -12.17 -30.99
C GLU A 210 -2.33 -11.73 -29.92
N TYR A 211 -1.04 -11.98 -30.16
CA TYR A 211 0.04 -11.56 -29.25
C TYR A 211 0.09 -10.02 -29.11
N LEU A 212 -0.17 -9.29 -30.19
CA LEU A 212 -0.19 -7.82 -30.16
C LEU A 212 -1.33 -7.30 -29.26
N ILE A 213 -2.53 -7.88 -29.35
CA ILE A 213 -3.66 -7.54 -28.47
C ILE A 213 -3.31 -7.84 -27.01
N GLN A 214 -2.71 -9.00 -26.72
CA GLN A 214 -2.31 -9.35 -25.35
C GLN A 214 -1.31 -8.37 -24.76
N VAL A 215 -0.26 -8.05 -25.51
CA VAL A 215 0.74 -7.06 -25.10
C VAL A 215 0.12 -5.67 -24.94
N ALA A 216 -0.77 -5.27 -25.85
CA ALA A 216 -1.44 -3.97 -25.80
C ALA A 216 -2.34 -3.83 -24.56
N VAL A 217 -3.10 -4.87 -24.19
CA VAL A 217 -3.93 -4.86 -22.98
C VAL A 217 -3.07 -4.75 -21.72
N VAL A 218 -2.02 -5.57 -21.61
CA VAL A 218 -1.10 -5.53 -20.45
C VAL A 218 -0.43 -4.18 -20.32
N LEU A 219 0.17 -3.67 -21.41
CA LEU A 219 0.82 -2.36 -21.42
C LEU A 219 -0.18 -1.24 -21.16
N GLY A 220 -1.40 -1.32 -21.71
CA GLY A 220 -2.45 -0.34 -21.49
C GLY A 220 -2.87 -0.24 -20.03
N VAL A 221 -3.06 -1.38 -19.36
CA VAL A 221 -3.39 -1.42 -17.92
C VAL A 221 -2.25 -0.86 -17.08
N LEU A 222 -1.02 -1.34 -17.29
CA LEU A 222 0.14 -0.91 -16.50
C LEU A 222 0.48 0.58 -16.72
N PHE A 223 0.46 1.03 -17.98
CA PHE A 223 0.74 2.41 -18.34
C PHE A 223 -0.37 3.36 -17.91
N GLY A 224 -1.63 2.96 -18.07
CA GLY A 224 -2.78 3.71 -17.55
C GLY A 224 -2.74 3.83 -16.03
N GLY A 225 -2.37 2.75 -15.34
CA GLY A 225 -2.07 2.73 -13.90
C GLY A 225 -1.02 3.77 -13.51
N PHE A 226 0.11 3.75 -14.21
CA PHE A 226 1.21 4.68 -13.99
C PHE A 226 0.83 6.15 -14.23
N ILE A 227 0.10 6.46 -15.31
CA ILE A 227 -0.35 7.83 -15.60
C ILE A 227 -1.30 8.34 -14.53
N LYS A 228 -2.29 7.54 -14.12
CA LYS A 228 -3.29 7.96 -13.13
C LYS A 228 -2.66 8.14 -11.75
N SER A 229 -1.73 7.26 -11.35
CA SER A 229 -0.92 7.42 -10.14
C SER A 229 -0.14 8.73 -10.14
N ARG A 230 0.42 9.13 -11.30
CA ARG A 230 1.15 10.40 -11.45
C ARG A 230 0.22 11.62 -11.43
N ARG A 231 -0.99 11.54 -11.99
CA ARG A 231 -2.00 12.61 -11.91
C ARG A 231 -2.63 12.75 -10.53
N ALA A 232 -2.76 11.67 -9.77
CA ALA A 232 -3.20 11.73 -8.37
C ALA A 232 -2.21 12.53 -7.51
N LEU A 233 -0.91 12.39 -7.79
CA LEU A 233 0.14 13.22 -7.18
C LEU A 233 -0.02 14.70 -7.56
N GLU A 234 -0.32 15.01 -8.82
CA GLU A 234 -0.60 16.38 -9.28
C GLU A 234 -1.88 16.96 -8.65
N GLY A 235 -2.93 16.16 -8.47
CA GLY A 235 -4.17 16.55 -7.81
C GLY A 235 -4.00 16.85 -6.32
N LEU A 236 -3.16 16.08 -5.62
CA LEU A 236 -2.77 16.37 -4.23
C LEU A 236 -1.95 17.66 -4.14
N ILE A 237 -1.05 17.92 -5.09
CA ILE A 237 -0.28 19.17 -5.17
C ILE A 237 -1.21 20.35 -5.45
N ALA A 238 -2.17 20.23 -6.38
CA ALA A 238 -3.12 21.29 -6.70
C ALA A 238 -4.14 21.54 -5.57
N ALA A 239 -4.63 20.50 -4.90
CA ALA A 239 -5.55 20.61 -3.77
C ALA A 239 -4.88 21.05 -2.47
N SER A 240 -3.54 20.96 -2.36
CA SER A 240 -2.78 21.57 -1.26
C SER A 240 -2.61 23.09 -1.41
N VAL A 241 -3.03 23.66 -2.54
CA VAL A 241 -3.17 25.12 -2.73
C VAL A 241 -4.59 25.53 -2.34
N VAL A 242 -4.87 25.53 -1.03
CA VAL A 242 -6.08 26.15 -0.48
C VAL A 242 -5.68 27.42 0.26
N GLY A 243 -6.38 28.52 -0.05
CA GLY A 243 -6.19 29.84 0.54
C GLY A 243 -6.46 29.87 2.05
N PRO A 244 -6.06 30.95 2.74
CA PRO A 244 -6.04 31.02 4.19
C PRO A 244 -7.46 31.11 4.74
N GLU A 245 -7.97 30.04 5.36
CA GLU A 245 -9.18 30.12 6.19
C GLU A 245 -8.93 29.56 7.60
N SER A 246 -8.79 30.52 8.53
CA SER A 246 -9.30 30.51 9.90
C SER A 246 -9.08 29.26 10.75
N ALA A 247 -7.86 29.18 11.31
CA ALA A 247 -7.59 28.43 12.53
C ALA A 247 -8.51 28.91 13.68
N ASN A 248 -9.27 27.98 14.26
CA ASN A 248 -10.12 28.24 15.40
C ASN A 248 -9.30 28.70 16.61
N VAL A 249 -9.76 29.84 17.14
CA VAL A 249 -9.29 30.57 18.30
C VAL A 249 -9.30 29.69 19.56
N VAL A 250 -8.13 29.56 20.19
CA VAL A 250 -8.02 29.37 21.65
C VAL A 250 -7.18 30.51 22.16
N SER A 251 -7.78 31.31 23.04
CA SER A 251 -7.28 32.58 23.54
C SER A 251 -5.92 32.45 24.27
N PRO A 252 -5.02 33.43 24.12
CA PRO A 252 -3.79 33.50 24.89
C PRO A 252 -4.04 34.18 26.24
N GLU A 253 -3.91 33.43 27.35
CA GLU A 253 -3.59 34.07 28.63
C GLU A 253 -2.08 34.38 28.65
N GLN A 254 -1.80 35.64 28.95
CA GLN A 254 -0.52 36.32 28.81
C GLN A 254 0.50 35.91 29.88
N SER A 255 1.78 36.16 29.58
CA SER A 255 2.74 36.63 30.59
C SER A 255 3.58 37.76 29.99
N HIS A 256 3.38 38.96 30.54
CA HIS A 256 4.27 40.09 30.40
C HIS A 256 5.47 39.89 31.35
N ASN A 257 6.67 39.70 30.80
CA ASN A 257 7.92 40.12 31.44
C ASN A 257 9.00 40.29 30.37
N PHE A 258 9.47 41.54 30.22
CA PHE A 258 10.59 41.91 29.37
C PHE A 258 11.89 41.80 30.17
N GLY A 259 12.80 40.94 29.69
CA GLY A 259 14.21 40.90 30.07
C GLY A 259 14.56 39.89 31.16
N GLU A 260 14.96 38.67 30.77
CA GLU A 260 16.13 37.91 31.24
C GLU A 260 16.09 36.46 30.71
N ASN A 261 17.15 36.06 30.00
CA ASN A 261 17.43 34.75 29.38
C ASN A 261 16.36 34.20 28.41
N LYS A 262 16.38 34.68 27.16
CA LYS A 262 15.57 34.11 26.07
C LYS A 262 16.04 32.68 25.78
N MET A 263 15.26 31.69 26.23
CA MET A 263 15.48 30.26 25.98
C MET A 263 15.52 29.99 24.47
N ASN A 264 16.61 29.43 23.96
CA ASN A 264 16.79 29.14 22.54
C ASN A 264 15.97 27.90 22.16
N LYS A 265 14.86 28.11 21.44
CA LYS A 265 13.90 27.04 21.12
C LYS A 265 14.14 26.51 19.73
N ILE A 266 14.47 25.23 19.62
CA ILE A 266 14.84 24.58 18.36
C ILE A 266 13.84 23.50 18.02
N LEU A 267 13.14 23.65 16.89
CA LEU A 267 12.24 22.65 16.37
C LEU A 267 12.95 21.70 15.40
N ILE A 268 12.78 20.39 15.60
CA ILE A 268 13.36 19.36 14.76
C ILE A 268 12.23 18.43 14.31
N PRO A 269 11.86 18.44 13.01
CA PRO A 269 10.91 17.48 12.51
C PRO A 269 11.51 16.07 12.47
N VAL A 270 10.80 15.11 13.04
CA VAL A 270 11.22 13.71 13.13
C VAL A 270 10.14 12.80 12.58
N ASP A 271 10.57 11.90 11.68
CA ASP A 271 9.74 10.93 10.97
C ASP A 271 10.25 9.49 11.14
N GLY A 272 11.21 9.27 12.04
CA GLY A 272 11.88 7.98 12.25
C GLY A 272 12.91 7.62 11.17
N SER A 273 13.20 8.51 10.21
CA SER A 273 14.22 8.28 9.18
C SER A 273 15.65 8.57 9.69
N LYS A 274 16.65 7.97 9.03
CA LYS A 274 18.07 8.26 9.30
C LYS A 274 18.43 9.74 9.08
N ASN A 275 17.68 10.44 8.23
CA ASN A 275 17.91 11.87 7.96
C ASN A 275 17.44 12.73 9.14
N SER A 276 16.26 12.46 9.70
CA SER A 276 15.79 13.18 10.88
C SER A 276 16.64 12.90 12.12
N GLU A 277 17.10 11.65 12.32
CA GLU A 277 18.05 11.35 13.39
C GLU A 277 19.37 12.14 13.28
N MET A 278 19.84 12.35 12.04
CA MET A 278 21.03 13.14 11.79
C MET A 278 20.83 14.61 12.13
N ALA A 279 19.66 15.16 11.81
CA ALA A 279 19.29 16.51 12.20
C ALA A 279 19.30 16.67 13.72
N VAL A 280 18.75 15.70 14.45
CA VAL A 280 18.79 15.66 15.92
C VAL A 280 20.23 15.63 16.44
N LYS A 281 21.06 14.72 15.94
CA LYS A 281 22.47 14.59 16.34
C LYS A 281 23.27 15.87 16.06
N HIS A 282 22.99 16.52 14.94
CA HIS A 282 23.61 17.80 14.58
C HIS A 282 23.15 18.92 15.51
N ALA A 283 21.84 19.06 15.74
CA ALA A 283 21.30 20.09 16.62
C ALA A 283 21.85 19.97 18.06
N VAL A 284 21.96 18.75 18.59
CA VAL A 284 22.58 18.52 19.90
C VAL A 284 24.05 18.89 19.91
N ARG A 285 24.81 18.55 18.86
CA ARG A 285 26.24 18.92 18.78
C ARG A 285 26.43 20.44 18.72
N THR A 286 25.57 21.13 17.97
CA THR A 286 25.71 22.56 17.70
C THR A 286 25.18 23.41 18.85
N TYR A 287 24.03 23.04 19.42
CA TYR A 287 23.29 23.85 20.39
C TYR A 287 23.23 23.24 21.78
N GLY A 288 23.59 21.96 21.94
CA GLY A 288 23.45 21.28 23.23
C GLY A 288 24.45 21.70 24.31
N GLN A 289 25.43 22.54 23.97
CA GLN A 289 26.33 23.14 24.97
C GLN A 289 25.70 24.32 25.71
N ASP A 290 24.61 24.89 25.16
CA ASP A 290 23.90 26.00 25.78
C ASP A 290 22.81 25.47 26.74
N PRO A 291 22.94 25.70 28.06
CA PRO A 291 21.96 25.23 29.05
C PRO A 291 20.56 25.84 28.87
N SER A 292 20.46 26.95 28.13
CA SER A 292 19.20 27.62 27.82
C SER A 292 18.53 27.11 26.54
N THR A 293 19.06 26.05 25.91
CA THR A 293 18.45 25.46 24.72
C THR A 293 17.38 24.43 25.07
N HIS A 294 16.22 24.54 24.41
CA HIS A 294 15.13 23.57 24.50
C HIS A 294 14.82 22.99 23.13
N PHE A 295 14.80 21.65 23.01
CA PHE A 295 14.53 20.95 21.77
C PHE A 295 13.06 20.51 21.66
N TYR A 296 12.41 20.83 20.56
CA TYR A 296 11.09 20.32 20.23
C TYR A 296 11.20 19.29 19.12
N LEU A 297 10.88 18.03 19.42
CA LEU A 297 10.74 16.99 18.41
C LEU A 297 9.30 17.01 17.89
N CYS A 298 9.12 17.41 16.65
CA CYS A 298 7.80 17.50 16.01
C CYS A 298 7.63 16.37 15.00
N ASN A 299 6.62 15.53 15.18
CA ASN A 299 6.26 14.55 14.15
C ASN A 299 4.97 14.99 13.44
N VAL A 300 5.04 15.16 12.12
CA VAL A 300 3.85 15.40 11.30
C VAL A 300 3.17 14.09 10.96
N GLN A 301 1.94 13.94 11.41
CA GLN A 301 1.05 12.87 10.99
C GLN A 301 0.30 13.27 9.73
N LEU A 302 0.10 12.33 8.81
CA LEU A 302 -0.79 12.58 7.67
C LEU A 302 -2.21 12.77 8.19
N SER A 303 -2.90 13.81 7.72
CA SER A 303 -4.33 13.95 7.94
C SER A 303 -5.03 12.73 7.36
N LEU A 304 -5.75 12.00 8.21
CA LEU A 304 -6.59 10.91 7.74
C LEU A 304 -7.62 11.46 6.76
N HIS A 305 -7.79 10.76 5.64
CA HIS A 305 -8.79 11.15 4.65
C HIS A 305 -10.17 11.25 5.31
N ALA A 306 -11.00 12.18 4.83
CA ALA A 306 -12.29 12.51 5.45
C ALA A 306 -13.23 11.29 5.59
N HIS A 307 -13.02 10.23 4.79
CA HIS A 307 -13.78 8.98 4.90
C HIS A 307 -13.36 8.11 6.11
N ILE A 308 -12.08 8.10 6.52
CA ILE A 308 -11.60 7.35 7.70
C ILE A 308 -12.05 8.04 8.99
N GLY A 309 -12.04 9.38 8.98
CA GLY A 309 -12.45 10.21 10.12
C GLY A 309 -13.92 10.07 10.52
N LYS A 310 -14.78 9.53 9.64
CA LYS A 310 -16.20 9.26 9.93
C LYS A 310 -16.42 8.02 10.81
N PHE A 311 -15.50 7.06 10.78
CA PHE A 311 -15.61 5.79 11.52
C PHE A 311 -14.86 5.79 12.85
N LEU A 312 -14.04 6.81 13.10
CA LEU A 312 -13.24 6.97 14.31
C LEU A 312 -13.69 8.23 15.03
N SER A 313 -13.84 8.15 16.35
CA SER A 313 -14.05 9.36 17.13
C SER A 313 -12.82 10.26 16.99
N LYS A 314 -13.00 11.58 17.00
CA LYS A 314 -11.88 12.55 16.97
C LYS A 314 -10.80 12.19 18.01
N LYS A 315 -11.23 11.78 19.21
CA LYS A 315 -10.36 11.31 20.29
C LYS A 315 -9.53 10.08 19.89
N THR A 316 -10.12 9.10 19.20
CA THR A 316 -9.41 7.89 18.75
C THR A 316 -8.39 8.19 17.66
N ILE A 317 -8.70 9.14 16.77
CA ILE A 317 -7.77 9.61 15.74
C ILE A 317 -6.58 10.29 16.39
N ASP A 318 -6.84 11.18 17.35
CA ASP A 318 -5.80 11.89 18.10
C ASP A 318 -4.92 10.92 18.91
N GLU A 319 -5.53 9.93 19.59
CA GLU A 319 -4.80 8.87 20.31
C GLU A 319 -3.90 8.04 19.38
N TRP A 320 -4.41 7.65 18.21
CA TRP A 320 -3.65 6.89 17.20
C TRP A 320 -2.48 7.71 16.63
N HIS A 321 -2.72 8.99 16.33
CA HIS A 321 -1.69 9.92 15.88
C HIS A 321 -0.62 10.15 16.94
N ALA A 322 -1.00 10.29 18.20
CA ALA A 322 -0.08 10.43 19.33
C ALA A 322 0.78 9.17 19.52
N GLU A 323 0.19 7.97 19.42
CA GLU A 323 0.92 6.70 19.52
C GLU A 323 1.94 6.58 18.37
N ARG A 324 1.53 6.84 17.13
CA ARG A 324 2.41 6.82 15.95
C ARG A 324 3.54 7.83 16.03
N ALA A 325 3.24 9.06 16.48
CA ALA A 325 4.24 10.10 16.68
C ALA A 325 5.27 9.71 17.74
N THR A 326 4.81 9.08 18.83
CA THR A 326 5.69 8.56 19.88
C THR A 326 6.62 7.48 19.34
N LEU A 327 6.10 6.54 18.55
CA LEU A 327 6.92 5.49 17.92
C LEU A 327 7.96 6.06 16.95
N ALA A 328 7.58 7.04 16.13
CA ALA A 328 8.49 7.68 15.16
C ALA A 328 9.58 8.51 15.85
N THR A 329 9.27 9.14 16.98
CA THR A 329 10.20 9.98 17.76
C THR A 329 11.04 9.18 18.76
N ALA A 330 10.70 7.92 19.06
CA ALA A 330 11.33 7.11 20.11
C ALA A 330 12.87 7.05 20.02
N SER A 331 13.42 6.85 18.81
CA SER A 331 14.89 6.81 18.59
C SER A 331 15.55 8.15 18.92
N ALA A 332 14.95 9.25 18.45
CA ALA A 332 15.45 10.61 18.69
C ALA A 332 15.31 11.04 20.16
N ALA A 333 14.18 10.71 20.78
CA ALA A 333 13.92 10.98 22.20
C ALA A 333 14.93 10.24 23.09
N SER A 334 15.13 8.93 22.86
CA SER A 334 16.11 8.12 23.60
C SER A 334 17.53 8.69 23.46
N TYR A 335 17.88 9.23 22.29
CA TYR A 335 19.17 9.88 22.09
C TYR A 335 19.29 11.19 22.88
N LEU A 336 18.26 12.04 22.90
CA LEU A 336 18.27 13.29 23.68
C LEU A 336 18.32 13.03 25.19
N GLU A 337 17.57 12.04 25.67
CA GLU A 337 17.60 11.59 27.07
C GLU A 337 18.99 11.11 27.48
N ALA A 338 19.62 10.28 26.64
CA ALA A 338 20.97 9.78 26.89
C ALA A 338 22.03 10.89 26.91
N GLN A 339 21.75 12.05 26.30
CA GLN A 339 22.62 13.23 26.32
C GLN A 339 22.23 14.24 27.41
N GLY A 340 21.18 13.98 28.18
CA GLY A 340 20.72 14.88 29.25
C GLY A 340 20.12 16.20 28.74
N MET A 341 19.57 16.21 27.53
CA MET A 341 19.04 17.44 26.91
C MET A 341 17.60 17.72 27.34
N ASN A 342 17.25 19.01 27.46
CA ASN A 342 15.86 19.43 27.66
C ASN A 342 15.08 19.32 26.35
N PHE A 343 14.04 18.48 26.31
CA PHE A 343 13.22 18.35 25.11
C PHE A 343 11.74 18.13 25.41
N SER A 344 10.90 18.36 24.39
CA SER A 344 9.48 18.05 24.41
C SER A 344 9.05 17.43 23.08
N LEU A 345 8.06 16.54 23.15
CA LEU A 345 7.47 15.91 21.97
C LEU A 345 6.21 16.67 21.58
N SER A 346 6.07 17.00 20.30
CA SER A 346 4.82 17.48 19.72
C SER A 346 4.47 16.69 18.47
N HIS A 347 3.19 16.67 18.15
CA HIS A 347 2.69 16.11 16.91
C HIS A 347 1.66 17.05 16.31
N VAL A 348 1.67 17.14 14.99
CA VAL A 348 0.73 17.97 14.22
C VAL A 348 0.24 17.18 13.03
N SER A 349 -0.94 17.54 12.53
CA SER A 349 -1.54 16.93 11.34
C SER A 349 -1.67 17.97 10.23
N GLY A 350 -1.28 17.62 9.00
CA GLY A 350 -1.44 18.52 7.85
C GLY A 350 -0.40 18.32 6.77
N ASP A 351 -0.29 19.29 5.86
CA ASP A 351 0.85 19.36 4.95
C ASP A 351 2.14 19.49 5.77
N LYS A 352 3.16 18.67 5.45
CA LYS A 352 4.36 18.59 6.27
C LYS A 352 5.07 19.93 6.42
N GLY A 353 5.22 20.69 5.34
CA GLY A 353 5.95 21.95 5.38
C GLY A 353 5.20 23.00 6.20
N SER A 354 3.93 23.21 5.87
CA SER A 354 3.09 24.19 6.56
C SER A 354 2.84 23.83 8.03
N ALA A 355 2.54 22.57 8.34
CA ALA A 355 2.27 22.14 9.70
C ALA A 355 3.51 22.27 10.62
N ILE A 356 4.71 22.01 10.09
CA ILE A 356 5.97 22.24 10.83
C ILE A 356 6.17 23.73 11.09
N TYR A 357 5.90 24.58 10.09
CA TYR A 357 6.04 26.02 10.21
C TYR A 357 5.06 26.61 11.23
N ASP A 358 3.78 26.26 11.13
CA ASP A 358 2.73 26.70 12.04
C ASP A 358 3.03 26.28 13.49
N GLU A 359 3.54 25.06 13.67
CA GLU A 359 3.96 24.56 14.98
C GLU A 359 5.19 25.31 15.51
N ALA A 360 6.16 25.63 14.65
CA ALA A 360 7.32 26.42 15.04
C ALA A 360 6.92 27.83 15.50
N ILE A 361 5.97 28.48 14.82
CA ILE A 361 5.39 29.76 15.25
C ILE A 361 4.67 29.59 16.58
N ARG A 362 3.79 28.59 16.71
CA ARG A 362 2.99 28.36 17.91
C ARG A 362 3.85 28.16 19.16
N LEU A 363 4.97 27.46 19.02
CA LEU A 363 5.92 27.22 20.11
C LEU A 363 6.88 28.39 20.34
N GLY A 364 6.92 29.37 19.42
CA GLY A 364 7.85 30.48 19.42
C GLY A 364 9.29 30.03 19.22
N CYS A 365 9.52 29.13 18.28
CA CYS A 365 10.85 28.58 17.99
C CYS A 365 11.74 29.62 17.28
N ASP A 366 13.01 29.66 17.65
CA ASP A 366 14.01 30.53 17.05
C ASP A 366 14.66 29.91 15.80
N ARG A 367 14.53 28.58 15.63
CA ARG A 367 15.14 27.83 14.53
C ARG A 367 14.41 26.52 14.24
N ILE A 368 14.44 26.11 12.97
CA ILE A 368 14.01 24.78 12.51
C ILE A 368 15.23 24.05 11.95
N VAL A 369 15.53 22.83 12.41
CA VAL A 369 16.65 22.02 11.92
C VAL A 369 16.13 20.78 11.20
N VAL A 370 16.38 20.67 9.90
CA VAL A 370 15.86 19.59 9.05
C VAL A 370 16.97 18.74 8.45
N GLY A 371 16.74 17.43 8.35
CA GLY A 371 17.68 16.49 7.76
C GLY A 371 17.35 16.21 6.29
N THR A 372 18.37 16.14 5.44
CA THR A 372 18.21 15.76 4.02
C THR A 372 19.33 14.84 3.53
N SER A 373 19.03 14.05 2.49
CA SER A 373 19.99 13.15 1.87
C SER A 373 20.90 13.89 0.88
N LYS A 374 22.21 13.62 0.88
CA LYS A 374 23.15 14.21 -0.08
C LYS A 374 23.05 13.50 -1.44
N LYS A 375 22.37 14.13 -2.41
CA LYS A 375 22.51 13.88 -3.86
C LYS A 375 22.58 15.26 -4.56
N ASN A 376 23.44 15.42 -5.56
CA ASN A 376 23.88 16.67 -6.22
C ASN A 376 23.08 17.98 -5.97
N THR A 377 23.85 19.05 -5.74
CA THR A 377 23.80 19.96 -4.58
C THR A 377 22.69 21.01 -4.50
N LEU A 378 21.78 21.16 -5.46
CA LEU A 378 20.71 22.19 -5.39
C LEU A 378 19.40 21.73 -6.03
N SER A 379 19.48 20.99 -7.13
CA SER A 379 18.32 20.53 -7.91
C SER A 379 17.34 19.63 -7.13
N ARG A 380 17.78 19.00 -6.03
CA ARG A 380 16.97 18.06 -5.24
C ARG A 380 16.49 18.57 -3.89
N LEU A 381 16.95 19.73 -3.44
CA LEU A 381 16.28 20.39 -2.30
C LEU A 381 14.81 20.65 -2.62
N PHE A 382 14.50 20.84 -3.91
CA PHE A 382 13.16 20.95 -4.47
C PHE A 382 12.38 19.63 -4.63
N GLU A 383 13.03 18.45 -4.54
CA GLU A 383 12.33 17.15 -4.60
C GLU A 383 11.84 16.68 -3.21
N ASN A 384 12.53 17.02 -2.13
CA ASN A 384 12.04 16.80 -0.77
C ASN A 384 11.05 17.91 -0.41
N SER A 385 9.77 17.67 -0.72
CA SER A 385 8.69 18.66 -0.58
C SER A 385 8.68 19.37 0.77
N THR A 386 9.00 18.71 1.89
CA THR A 386 9.03 19.33 3.22
C THR A 386 10.14 20.38 3.38
N THR A 387 11.38 20.07 2.97
CA THR A 387 12.50 21.03 3.06
C THR A 387 12.31 22.18 2.08
N ALA A 388 11.88 21.89 0.85
CA ALA A 388 11.55 22.91 -0.15
C ALA A 388 10.49 23.87 0.38
N LYS A 389 9.41 23.32 0.93
CA LYS A 389 8.29 24.10 1.43
C LYS A 389 8.67 24.96 2.62
N LEU A 390 9.44 24.43 3.58
CA LEU A 390 9.95 25.22 4.70
C LEU A 390 10.88 26.35 4.25
N LEU A 391 11.76 26.12 3.27
CA LEU A 391 12.60 27.17 2.73
C LEU A 391 11.81 28.23 1.95
N GLU A 392 10.65 27.86 1.39
CA GLU A 392 9.75 28.77 0.67
C GLU A 392 8.95 29.66 1.63
N ILE A 393 8.38 29.09 2.72
CA ILE A 393 7.37 29.77 3.55
C ILE A 393 7.89 30.28 4.90
N SER A 394 9.06 29.81 5.37
CA SER A 394 9.47 30.03 6.75
C SER A 394 10.20 31.35 6.94
N ASP A 395 9.61 32.24 7.76
CA ASP A 395 10.30 33.42 8.30
C ASP A 395 11.24 33.07 9.47
N ILE A 396 11.15 31.84 10.00
CA ILE A 396 12.04 31.28 11.02
C ILE A 396 13.26 30.65 10.30
N PRO A 397 14.50 30.90 10.74
CA PRO A 397 15.69 30.30 10.14
C PRO A 397 15.60 28.77 10.04
N VAL A 398 15.73 28.24 8.82
CA VAL A 398 15.72 26.80 8.54
C VAL A 398 17.14 26.32 8.24
N GLU A 399 17.66 25.43 9.09
CA GLU A 399 18.98 24.84 8.94
C GLU A 399 18.89 23.43 8.34
N VAL A 400 19.55 23.22 7.21
CA VAL A 400 19.49 21.96 6.45
C VAL A 400 20.76 21.14 6.67
N VAL A 401 20.62 19.99 7.31
CA VAL A 401 21.71 19.06 7.62
C VAL A 401 21.80 17.99 6.55
N THR A 402 22.95 17.87 5.89
CA THR A 402 23.18 16.89 4.81
C THR A 402 24.07 15.72 5.26
N GLY A 403 23.69 14.51 4.87
CA GLY A 403 24.41 13.28 5.23
C GLY A 403 25.70 12.99 4.47
N LYS A 404 26.48 12.04 5.02
CA LYS A 404 27.57 11.36 4.28
C LYS A 404 26.97 10.47 3.19
N THR A 405 27.68 10.32 2.07
CA THR A 405 27.27 9.54 0.90
C THR A 405 26.80 8.15 1.29
N ILE A 406 25.61 7.78 0.85
CA ILE A 406 25.14 6.40 0.87
C ILE A 406 26.10 5.53 0.02
N PRO A 407 26.53 4.33 0.47
CA PRO A 407 27.39 3.44 -0.31
C PRO A 407 26.82 3.15 -1.70
N ALA A 408 27.71 2.95 -2.69
CA ALA A 408 27.35 2.76 -4.11
C ALA A 408 26.32 1.65 -4.38
N ILE A 409 26.13 0.72 -3.44
CA ILE A 409 25.18 -0.40 -3.55
C ILE A 409 23.72 -0.01 -3.28
N GLU A 410 23.46 1.03 -2.49
CA GLU A 410 22.10 1.62 -2.34
C GLU A 410 21.85 2.71 -3.43
N ARG A 411 22.85 2.98 -4.28
CA ARG A 411 22.78 3.98 -5.36
C ARG A 411 21.98 3.49 -6.57
N TRP A 412 21.80 2.19 -6.69
CA TRP A 412 20.90 1.57 -7.66
C TRP A 412 19.79 0.90 -6.85
N GLY A 413 18.60 1.50 -6.84
CA GLY A 413 17.37 0.89 -6.34
C GLY A 413 16.89 -0.27 -7.24
N ILE A 414 17.80 -1.17 -7.61
CA ILE A 414 17.52 -2.40 -8.35
C ILE A 414 17.74 -3.55 -7.38
N PRO A 415 16.73 -4.38 -7.07
CA PRO A 415 17.00 -5.65 -6.42
C PRO A 415 17.95 -6.44 -7.33
N ALA A 416 19.07 -6.90 -6.76
CA ALA A 416 20.14 -7.65 -7.42
C ALA A 416 19.73 -9.03 -7.99
N LEU A 417 18.46 -9.20 -8.35
CA LEU A 417 17.90 -10.38 -9.03
C LEU A 417 17.37 -10.07 -10.45
N GLY A 418 17.22 -8.80 -10.82
CA GLY A 418 16.67 -8.43 -12.14
C GLY A 418 17.69 -8.39 -13.29
N ALA A 419 18.96 -8.07 -13.02
CA ALA A 419 19.95 -7.89 -14.07
C ALA A 419 20.54 -9.22 -14.58
N GLY A 420 20.62 -10.25 -13.72
CA GLY A 420 21.08 -11.59 -14.09
C GLY A 420 20.02 -12.44 -14.79
N ALA A 421 18.74 -12.29 -14.40
CA ALA A 421 17.65 -13.06 -15.01
C ALA A 421 17.33 -12.58 -16.44
N ALA A 422 17.40 -11.27 -16.71
CA ALA A 422 17.14 -10.73 -18.04
C ALA A 422 18.27 -11.03 -19.06
N THR A 423 19.52 -11.20 -18.61
CA THR A 423 20.62 -11.64 -19.48
C THR A 423 20.68 -13.16 -19.63
N ALA A 424 20.29 -13.94 -18.61
CA ALA A 424 20.18 -15.39 -18.73
C ALA A 424 19.02 -15.84 -19.65
N LEU A 425 17.89 -15.12 -19.66
CA LEU A 425 16.76 -15.42 -20.55
C LEU A 425 17.01 -15.02 -22.02
N MET A 426 17.92 -14.08 -22.29
CA MET A 426 18.31 -13.72 -23.66
C MET A 426 19.35 -14.69 -24.27
N ALA A 427 20.05 -15.48 -23.45
CA ALA A 427 21.03 -16.45 -23.92
C ALA A 427 20.44 -17.86 -24.19
N VAL A 428 19.19 -18.11 -23.81
CA VAL A 428 18.50 -19.41 -24.03
C VAL A 428 17.47 -19.34 -25.17
N VAL A 429 17.20 -18.14 -25.71
CA VAL A 429 16.29 -17.94 -26.86
C VAL A 429 17.06 -17.75 -28.18
N ILE A 430 18.39 -17.83 -28.13
CA ILE A 430 19.25 -17.91 -29.31
C ILE A 430 20.23 -19.08 -29.09
N ASP A 431 19.67 -20.30 -29.05
CA ASP A 431 20.26 -21.53 -29.59
C ASP A 431 19.17 -22.59 -29.79
#